data_AF-A0A946YLX5-F1
#
_entry.id   AF-A0A946YLX5-F1
#
_cell.length_a   1.000
_cell.length_b   1.000
_cell.length_c   1.000
_cell.angle_alpha   90.00
_cell.angle_beta   90.00
_cell.angle_gamma   90.00
#
_symmetry.space_group_name_H-M   'P 1'
#
loop_
_entity.id
_entity.type
_entity.pdbx_description
1 polymer ?
#
loop_
_entity_poly.entity_id
_entity_poly.type
_entity_poly.pdbx_seq_one_letter_code
_entity_poly.pdbx_strand_id
1 'polypeptide(L)' 'MKPKAAVQRFYYDVFGSTMRADRVSGQWQLFRVSAEGKSSRVGDISIPDDMQEVELITFLDDMFHEYASPTNNRVKKRR' A
#
# COMPACT_ATOMS: atom_id res chain seq x y z
N MET A 1 10.82 28.93 2.44
CA MET A 1 10.56 27.61 1.81
C MET A 1 10.06 26.68 2.90
N LYS A 2 8.79 26.23 2.87
CA LYS A 2 8.29 25.29 3.90
C LYS A 2 8.98 23.93 3.69
N PRO A 3 9.39 23.21 4.75
CA PRO A 3 9.93 21.88 4.59
C PRO A 3 8.88 20.99 3.90
N LYS A 4 9.30 20.28 2.85
CA LYS A 4 8.48 19.24 2.23
C LYS A 4 8.23 18.20 3.32
N ALA A 5 6.98 18.06 3.77
CA ALA A 5 6.64 17.09 4.81
C ALA A 5 7.23 15.72 4.46
N ALA A 6 7.87 15.06 5.42
CA ALA A 6 8.40 13.73 5.21
C ALA A 6 7.25 12.79 4.88
N VAL A 7 7.22 12.27 3.65
CA VAL A 7 6.26 11.26 3.23
C VAL A 7 6.83 9.90 3.66
N GLN A 8 6.13 9.23 4.56
CA GLN A 8 6.43 7.83 4.86
C GLN A 8 5.89 6.99 3.71
N ARG A 9 6.67 6.02 3.24
CA ARG A 9 6.34 5.24 2.05
C ARG A 9 6.72 3.79 2.26
N PHE A 10 5.77 2.91 2.04
CA PHE A 10 5.94 1.47 2.21
C PHE A 10 5.48 0.75 0.96
N TYR A 11 6.21 -0.30 0.59
CA TYR A 11 5.88 -1.12 -0.55
C TYR A 11 5.46 -2.51 -0.10
N TYR A 12 4.46 -3.05 -0.78
CA TYR A 12 3.90 -4.36 -0.52
C TYR A 12 3.76 -5.12 -1.84
N ASP A 13 3.98 -6.42 -1.77
CA ASP A 13 3.48 -7.38 -2.73
C ASP A 13 2.11 -7.83 -2.22
N VAL A 14 1.05 -7.36 -2.87
CA VAL A 14 -0.35 -7.68 -2.58
C VAL A 14 -0.80 -8.72 -3.59
N PHE A 15 -0.71 -9.99 -3.19
CA PHE A 15 -1.09 -11.15 -4.00
C PHE A 15 -0.47 -11.17 -5.42
N GLY A 16 0.78 -10.75 -5.56
CA GLY A 16 1.52 -10.66 -6.83
C GLY A 16 1.51 -9.26 -7.47
N SER A 17 0.75 -8.31 -6.92
CA SER A 17 0.71 -6.92 -7.38
C SER A 17 1.57 -6.03 -6.51
N THR A 18 2.46 -5.23 -7.11
CA THR A 18 3.22 -4.24 -6.34
C THR A 18 2.31 -3.07 -5.97
N MET A 19 2.15 -2.81 -4.68
CA MET A 19 1.44 -1.66 -4.15
C MET A 19 2.35 -0.80 -3.27
N ARG A 20 1.99 0.47 -3.18
CA ARG A 20 2.70 1.48 -2.40
C ARG A 20 1.71 2.25 -1.54
N ALA A 21 1.95 2.27 -0.23
CA ALA A 21 1.22 3.10 0.71
C ALA A 21 2.06 4.33 1.06
N ASP A 22 1.54 5.53 0.79
CA ASP A 22 2.16 6.80 1.13
C ASP A 22 1.38 7.47 2.26
N ARG A 23 2.04 7.86 3.36
CA ARG A 23 1.44 8.70 4.40
C ARG A 23 1.74 10.16 4.11
N VAL A 24 0.74 10.90 3.67
CA VAL A 24 0.83 12.30 3.24
C VAL A 24 -0.10 13.13 4.10
N SER A 25 0.46 14.09 4.85
CA SER A 25 -0.30 14.99 5.73
C SER A 25 -1.20 14.22 6.73
N GLY A 26 -0.72 13.08 7.23
CA GLY A 26 -1.47 12.21 8.15
C GLY A 26 -2.32 11.14 7.48
N GLN A 27 -2.63 11.29 6.19
CA GLN A 27 -3.54 10.41 5.47
C GLN A 27 -2.80 9.36 4.64
N TRP A 28 -3.34 8.16 4.60
CA TRP A 28 -2.81 7.09 3.77
C TRP A 28 -3.37 7.16 2.36
N GLN A 29 -2.47 6.99 1.38
CA GLN A 29 -2.83 6.89 -0.03
C GLN A 29 -2.22 5.62 -0.61
N LEU A 30 -3.07 4.77 -1.18
CA LEU A 30 -2.66 3.53 -1.81
C LEU A 30 -2.47 3.72 -3.31
N PHE A 31 -1.40 3.14 -3.85
CA PHE A 31 -1.09 3.15 -5.27
C PHE A 31 -0.75 1.74 -5.75
N ARG A 32 -1.16 1.40 -6.96
CA ARG A 32 -0.63 0.26 -7.70
C ARG A 32 0.58 0.70 -8.51
N VAL A 33 1.64 -0.10 -8.55
CA VAL A 33 2.90 0.19 -9.24
C VAL A 33 3.11 -0.81 -10.36
N SER A 34 3.26 -0.34 -11.59
CA SER A 34 3.55 -1.17 -12.76
C SER A 34 5.01 -1.62 -12.79
N ALA A 35 5.33 -2.60 -13.63
CA ALA A 35 6.70 -3.08 -13.82
C ALA A 35 7.65 -1.98 -14.33
N GLU A 36 7.12 -1.02 -15.08
CA GLU A 36 7.84 0.16 -15.60
C GLU A 36 7.96 1.29 -14.57
N GLY A 37 7.51 1.07 -13.32
CA GLY A 37 7.58 2.04 -12.22
C GLY A 37 6.50 3.11 -12.23
N LYS A 38 5.54 3.08 -13.16
CA LYS A 38 4.40 4.00 -13.14
C LYS A 38 3.48 3.67 -11.97
N SER A 39 2.95 4.70 -11.30
CA SER A 39 2.04 4.53 -10.15
C SER A 39 0.66 5.09 -10.49
N SER A 40 -0.41 4.34 -10.19
CA SER A 40 -1.80 4.81 -10.25
C SER A 40 -2.45 4.75 -8.87
N ARG A 41 -3.26 5.76 -8.52
CA ARG A 41 -3.95 5.81 -7.22
C ARG A 41 -5.08 4.78 -7.20
N VAL A 42 -5.17 4.03 -6.11
CA VAL A 42 -6.30 3.15 -5.79
C VAL A 42 -7.30 3.98 -5.00
N GLY A 43 -8.46 4.29 -5.59
CA GLY A 43 -9.41 5.28 -5.06
C GLY A 43 -10.60 4.68 -4.30
N ASP A 44 -10.82 3.39 -4.48
CA ASP A 44 -11.87 2.55 -3.91
C ASP A 44 -11.51 1.98 -2.53
N ILE A 45 -10.24 2.07 -2.13
CA ILE A 45 -9.76 1.65 -0.81
C ILE A 45 -9.46 2.87 0.06
N SER A 46 -10.14 2.95 1.20
CA SER A 46 -9.91 3.96 2.23
C SER A 46 -9.19 3.32 3.42
N ILE A 47 -7.97 3.79 3.70
CA ILE A 47 -7.17 3.35 4.84
C ILE A 47 -7.35 4.38 5.96
N PRO A 48 -7.73 3.98 7.20
CA PRO A 48 -7.89 4.89 8.32
C PRO A 48 -6.64 5.73 8.60
N ASP A 49 -6.82 7.04 8.84
CA ASP A 49 -5.72 8.00 9.01
C ASP A 49 -4.83 7.70 10.23
N ASP A 50 -5.37 7.03 11.26
CA ASP A 50 -4.67 6.65 12.49
C ASP A 50 -3.92 5.31 12.39
N MET A 51 -4.17 4.52 11.34
CA MET A 51 -3.55 3.22 11.13
C MET A 51 -2.02 3.31 11.16
N GLN A 52 -1.39 2.41 11.89
CA GLN A 52 0.06 2.27 11.97
C GLN A 52 0.58 1.45 10.80
N GLU A 53 1.84 1.69 10.44
CA GLU A 53 2.51 0.94 9.36
C GLU A 53 2.44 -0.59 9.55
N VAL A 54 2.59 -1.04 10.80
CA VAL A 54 2.56 -2.47 11.18
C VAL A 54 1.21 -3.12 10.85
N GLU A 55 0.13 -2.35 10.86
CA GLU A 55 -1.24 -2.83 10.60
C GLU A 55 -1.56 -2.90 9.10
N LEU A 56 -0.83 -2.16 8.26
CA LEU A 56 -1.07 -2.10 6.82
C LEU A 56 -0.98 -3.47 6.14
N ILE A 57 -0.10 -4.36 6.60
CA ILE A 57 0.05 -5.69 5.96
C ILE A 57 -1.22 -6.53 6.14
N THR A 58 -1.77 -6.54 7.34
CA THR A 58 -3.02 -7.26 7.66
C THR A 58 -4.19 -6.61 6.95
N PHE A 59 -4.27 -5.28 6.99
CA PHE A 59 -5.32 -4.55 6.28
C PHE A 59 -5.34 -4.86 4.78
N LEU A 60 -4.17 -4.85 4.13
CA LEU A 60 -4.08 -5.16 2.70
C LEU A 60 -4.40 -6.63 2.40
N ASP A 61 -4.08 -7.55 3.32
CA ASP A 61 -4.41 -8.97 3.18
C ASP A 61 -5.93 -9.17 3.19
N ASP A 62 -6.61 -8.55 4.17
CA ASP A 62 -8.07 -8.61 4.30
C ASP A 62 -8.79 -7.94 3.13
N MET A 63 -8.38 -6.72 2.76
CA MET A 63 -9.04 -5.94 1.69
C MET A 63 -8.89 -6.55 0.30
N PHE A 64 -7.80 -7.28 0.05
CA PHE A 64 -7.51 -7.86 -1.26
C PHE A 64 -7.54 -9.39 -1.25
N HIS A 65 -8.10 -10.03 -0.22
CA HIS A 65 -8.05 -11.48 -0.06
C HIS A 65 -8.60 -12.25 -1.27
N GLU A 66 -9.58 -11.68 -1.98
CA GLU A 66 -10.15 -12.25 -3.21
C GLU A 66 -9.12 -12.44 -4.34
N TYR A 67 -8.01 -11.71 -4.32
CA TYR A 67 -6.93 -11.84 -5.30
C TYR A 67 -5.89 -12.90 -4.92
N ALA A 68 -6.03 -13.55 -3.76
CA ALA A 68 -5.14 -14.61 -3.33
C ALA A 68 -5.15 -15.79 -4.31
N SER A 69 -3.98 -16.35 -4.55
CA SER A 69 -3.79 -17.52 -5.40
C SER A 69 -2.86 -18.53 -4.73
N PRO A 70 -2.79 -19.79 -5.20
CA PRO A 70 -1.90 -20.79 -4.62
C PRO A 70 -0.42 -20.36 -4.57
N THR A 71 0.04 -19.54 -5.53
CA THR A 71 1.43 -19.05 -5.59
C THR A 71 1.63 -17.71 -4.87
N ASN A 72 0.59 -16.89 -4.77
CA ASN A 72 0.58 -15.63 -4.05
C ASN A 72 -0.59 -15.62 -3.07
N ASN A 73 -0.40 -16.23 -1.90
CA ASN A 73 -1.46 -16.49 -0.93
C ASN A 73 -1.47 -15.55 0.29
N ARG A 74 -0.58 -14.56 0.31
CA ARG A 74 -0.49 -13.57 1.39
C ARG A 74 0.20 -12.30 0.90
N VAL A 75 -0.12 -11.19 1.55
CA VAL A 75 0.60 -9.93 1.38
C VAL A 75 1.99 -10.03 2.01
N LYS A 76 2.98 -9.42 1.36
CA LYS A 76 4.38 -9.38 1.84
C LYS A 76 4.89 -7.95 1.78
N LYS A 77 5.52 -7.46 2.85
CA LYS A 77 6.25 -6.19 2.79
C LYS A 77 7.47 -6.33 1.88
N ARG A 78 7.67 -5.39 0.97
CA ARG A 78 8.86 -5.29 0.12
C ARG A 78 9.92 -4.44 0.83
N ARG A 79 11.18 -4.86 0.71
CA ARG A 79 12.35 -4.12 1.22
C ARG A 79 12.68 -2.94 0.32
#